data_AF-A0A1D3SM30-F1
#
_entry.id   AF-A0A1D3SM30-F1
#
_cell.length_a   1.000
_cell.length_b   1.000
_cell.length_c   1.000
_cell.angle_alpha   90.00
_cell.angle_beta   90.00
_cell.angle_gamma   90.00
#
_symmetry.space_group_name_H-M   'P 1'
#
loop_
_entity.id
_entity.type
_entity.pdbx_description
1 polymer ?
#
loop_
_entity_poly.entity_id
_entity_poly.type
_entity_poly.pdbx_seq_one_letter_code
_entity_poly.pdbx_strand_id
1 'polypeptide(L)'
;MSFTMQGSSVFPSKNYYTRIFNPSNDYCLHEEKITETQSKLNNYDEDNVDNLLKALCFISFTDEDNEDCKVKCHYMYYWIGSILLKMSKEENSFSNLIEILNNGLKDISGTNKCKCEFFKNNNKNFKKMKIVYDYCLDHETIRQTLNLNNNLCDSVFKAYLEESVSTYENVYGNCNSDKPEPYCDELRKHVPDCFNSKLSNLKCNIGDTSEQNGLFILSSDLIVERRTTKNMSTFNFSHIFMSVTIPLVGVVFICFFLYKFTPLVPWIKMHLLRKKSIRRNLDDINIQDIREDMYEKGKSNLESKQLNVVYHPGRNSLY
;
A
#
# COMPACT_ATOMS: atom_id res chain seq x y z
N MET A 1 9.46 -20.53 15.29
CA MET A 1 8.41 -19.52 15.07
C MET A 1 8.78 -18.80 13.78
N SER A 2 7.97 -18.91 12.73
CA SER A 2 8.32 -18.45 11.38
C SER A 2 8.55 -16.95 11.34
N PHE A 3 9.69 -16.51 10.80
CA PHE A 3 9.94 -15.12 10.45
C PHE A 3 8.96 -14.74 9.33
N THR A 4 7.83 -14.17 9.71
CA THR A 4 6.98 -13.47 8.76
C THR A 4 7.42 -12.02 8.80
N MET A 5 8.12 -11.57 7.76
CA MET A 5 8.13 -10.15 7.48
C MET A 5 6.66 -9.79 7.22
N GLN A 6 5.97 -9.18 8.18
CA GLN A 6 4.64 -8.61 7.95
C GLN A 6 4.80 -7.41 7.00
N GLY A 7 4.98 -7.73 5.72
CA GLY A 7 5.44 -6.86 4.64
C GLY A 7 4.39 -5.93 4.04
N SER A 8 3.38 -5.52 4.81
CA SER A 8 2.39 -4.53 4.35
C SER A 8 2.39 -3.25 5.17
N SER A 9 2.70 -3.30 6.47
CA SER A 9 2.63 -2.11 7.34
C SER A 9 3.91 -1.27 7.42
N VAL A 10 5.01 -1.71 6.80
CA VAL A 10 6.34 -1.08 6.91
C VAL A 10 6.65 -0.16 5.74
N PHE A 11 5.99 -0.35 4.58
CA PHE A 11 6.31 0.40 3.37
C PHE A 11 5.66 1.79 3.35
N PRO A 12 6.45 2.86 3.08
CA PRO A 12 5.94 4.21 2.90
C PRO A 12 4.71 4.30 1.98
N SER A 13 4.76 3.64 0.81
CA SER A 13 3.69 3.65 -0.18
C SER A 13 2.35 3.15 0.41
N LYS A 14 2.36 1.95 1.00
CA LYS A 14 1.19 1.29 1.60
C LYS A 14 0.65 2.06 2.82
N ASN A 15 1.55 2.60 3.63
CA ASN A 15 1.16 3.41 4.78
C ASN A 15 0.42 4.68 4.34
N TYR A 16 0.90 5.33 3.29
CA TYR A 16 0.24 6.51 2.73
C TYR A 16 -1.16 6.20 2.21
N TYR A 17 -1.30 5.17 1.36
CA TYR A 17 -2.59 4.71 0.85
C TYR A 17 -3.61 4.45 1.96
N THR A 18 -3.18 3.81 3.05
CA THR A 18 -4.03 3.46 4.19
C THR A 18 -4.48 4.68 4.98
N ARG A 19 -3.62 5.70 5.11
CA ARG A 19 -3.90 6.90 5.91
C ARG A 19 -4.83 7.87 5.19
N ILE A 20 -4.60 8.09 3.90
CA ILE A 20 -5.25 9.17 3.14
C ILE A 20 -6.67 8.80 2.75
N PHE A 21 -6.87 7.57 2.26
CA PHE A 21 -8.16 7.14 1.71
C PHE A 21 -9.03 6.38 2.73
N ASN A 22 -8.77 6.62 4.01
CA ASN A 22 -9.64 6.22 5.12
C ASN A 22 -9.97 7.43 6.02
N PRO A 23 -10.51 8.52 5.45
CA PRO A 23 -10.88 9.68 6.24
C PRO A 23 -12.00 9.31 7.20
N SER A 24 -11.95 9.88 8.41
CA SER A 24 -13.04 9.72 9.40
C SER A 24 -14.27 10.54 9.02
N ASN A 25 -14.12 11.51 8.12
CA ASN A 25 -15.16 12.42 7.67
C ASN A 25 -15.62 12.04 6.25
N ASP A 26 -16.93 12.08 6.02
CA ASP A 26 -17.52 11.91 4.70
C ASP A 26 -17.57 13.27 3.99
N TYR A 27 -16.58 13.52 3.15
CA TYR A 27 -16.44 14.76 2.39
C TYR A 27 -17.48 14.90 1.26
N CYS A 28 -18.20 13.83 0.90
CA CYS A 28 -19.15 13.85 -0.21
C CYS A 28 -20.58 14.26 0.17
N LEU A 29 -20.89 14.45 1.47
CA LEU A 29 -22.25 14.71 1.96
C LEU A 29 -22.95 15.95 1.35
N HIS A 30 -22.20 16.87 0.75
CA HIS A 30 -22.72 18.13 0.20
C HIS A 30 -22.28 18.43 -1.25
N GLU A 31 -21.69 17.45 -1.95
CA GLU A 31 -21.16 17.68 -3.31
C GLU A 31 -22.13 17.19 -4.38
N GLU A 32 -23.15 17.98 -4.71
CA GLU A 32 -24.18 17.60 -5.70
C GLU A 32 -23.59 17.27 -7.09
N LYS A 33 -22.44 17.88 -7.44
CA LYS A 33 -21.76 17.67 -8.72
C LYS A 33 -21.13 16.28 -8.86
N ILE A 34 -20.91 15.56 -7.76
CA ILE A 34 -20.32 14.21 -7.82
C ILE A 34 -21.31 13.17 -8.37
N THR A 35 -22.61 13.47 -8.36
CA THR A 35 -23.69 12.54 -8.74
C THR A 35 -23.59 12.05 -10.19
N GLU A 36 -23.18 12.92 -11.13
CA GLU A 36 -22.99 12.52 -12.53
C GLU A 36 -21.81 11.56 -12.67
N THR A 37 -20.71 11.83 -11.96
CA THR A 37 -19.52 10.96 -11.92
C THR A 37 -19.89 9.60 -11.32
N GLN A 38 -20.64 9.59 -10.22
CA GLN A 38 -21.14 8.38 -9.57
C GLN A 38 -21.96 7.52 -10.54
N SER A 39 -22.93 8.12 -11.23
CA SER A 39 -23.78 7.40 -12.19
C SER A 39 -22.96 6.75 -13.31
N LYS A 40 -21.96 7.45 -13.85
CA LYS A 40 -21.07 6.92 -14.88
C LYS A 40 -20.23 5.75 -14.38
N LEU A 41 -19.69 5.83 -13.16
CA LEU A 41 -18.88 4.76 -12.56
C LEU A 41 -19.69 3.53 -12.17
N ASN A 42 -20.94 3.70 -11.71
CA ASN A 42 -21.82 2.59 -11.34
C ASN A 42 -22.11 1.64 -12.52
N ASN A 43 -22.03 2.12 -13.76
CA ASN A 43 -22.18 1.27 -14.95
C ASN A 43 -21.03 0.25 -15.11
N TYR A 44 -19.91 0.44 -14.42
CA TYR A 44 -18.76 -0.46 -14.46
C TYR A 44 -18.77 -1.46 -13.30
N ASP A 45 -18.85 -0.95 -12.08
CA ASP A 45 -18.75 -1.76 -10.86
C ASP A 45 -19.24 -0.96 -9.64
N GLU A 46 -20.49 -1.19 -9.26
CA GLU A 46 -21.18 -0.50 -8.16
C GLU A 46 -20.47 -0.67 -6.80
N ASP A 47 -19.85 -1.83 -6.55
CA ASP A 47 -19.26 -2.17 -5.25
C ASP A 47 -18.02 -1.32 -4.93
N ASN A 48 -17.33 -0.82 -5.95
CA ASN A 48 -16.09 -0.07 -5.81
C ASN A 48 -16.26 1.46 -5.91
N VAL A 49 -17.43 1.96 -6.31
CA VAL A 49 -17.65 3.39 -6.57
C VAL A 49 -17.54 4.24 -5.30
N ASP A 50 -18.10 3.81 -4.18
CA ASP A 50 -18.11 4.59 -2.92
C ASP A 50 -16.69 4.99 -2.46
N ASN A 51 -15.71 4.09 -2.61
CA ASN A 51 -14.33 4.35 -2.25
C ASN A 51 -13.67 5.38 -3.18
N LEU A 52 -14.00 5.33 -4.48
CA LEU A 52 -13.50 6.28 -5.48
C LEU A 52 -14.04 7.69 -5.21
N LEU A 53 -15.35 7.81 -4.98
CA LEU A 53 -15.98 9.10 -4.74
C LEU A 53 -15.42 9.77 -3.49
N LYS A 54 -15.22 9.01 -2.41
CA LYS A 54 -14.62 9.54 -1.17
C LYS A 54 -13.22 10.10 -1.39
N ALA A 55 -12.41 9.47 -2.23
CA ALA A 55 -11.09 9.99 -2.58
C ALA A 55 -11.18 11.28 -3.41
N LEU A 56 -12.09 11.33 -4.38
CA LEU A 56 -12.36 12.53 -5.19
C LEU A 56 -12.84 13.71 -4.33
N CYS A 57 -13.81 13.48 -3.44
CA CYS A 57 -14.28 14.51 -2.52
C CYS A 57 -13.17 14.93 -1.56
N PHE A 58 -12.38 14.01 -1.01
CA PHE A 58 -11.28 14.37 -0.10
C PHE A 58 -10.32 15.40 -0.71
N ILE A 59 -9.97 15.24 -2.00
CA ILE A 59 -9.02 16.14 -2.63
C ILE A 59 -9.61 17.52 -2.91
N SER A 60 -10.92 17.63 -3.16
CA SER A 60 -11.58 18.92 -3.44
C SER A 60 -11.60 19.86 -2.24
N PHE A 61 -11.39 19.36 -1.01
CA PHE A 61 -11.21 20.18 0.19
C PHE A 61 -9.76 20.56 0.48
N THR A 62 -8.78 19.99 -0.24
CA THR A 62 -7.36 20.34 -0.08
C THR A 62 -7.07 21.63 -0.84
N ASP A 63 -6.37 22.59 -0.22
CA ASP A 63 -6.00 23.85 -0.87
C ASP A 63 -4.85 23.65 -1.88
N GLU A 64 -4.85 24.45 -2.95
CA GLU A 64 -3.89 24.35 -4.07
C GLU A 64 -2.44 24.69 -3.65
N ASP A 65 -2.28 25.68 -2.79
CA ASP A 65 -0.96 26.15 -2.31
C ASP A 65 -0.32 25.23 -1.29
N ASN A 66 -1.01 24.17 -0.88
CA ASN A 66 -0.42 23.16 -0.01
C ASN A 66 0.59 22.35 -0.82
N GLU A 67 1.86 22.35 -0.42
CA GLU A 67 2.93 21.56 -1.04
C GLU A 67 2.55 20.06 -1.11
N ASP A 68 1.70 19.60 -0.20
CA ASP A 68 1.13 18.26 -0.22
C ASP A 68 0.18 18.00 -1.42
N CYS A 69 -0.38 19.00 -2.10
CA CYS A 69 -1.41 18.80 -3.12
C CYS A 69 -0.89 17.90 -4.25
N LYS A 70 0.27 18.21 -4.83
CA LYS A 70 0.87 17.40 -5.90
C LYS A 70 1.19 15.99 -5.43
N VAL A 71 1.80 15.88 -4.25
CA VAL A 71 2.14 14.58 -3.63
C VAL A 71 0.87 13.74 -3.42
N LYS A 72 -0.19 14.33 -2.86
CA LYS A 72 -1.50 13.71 -2.67
C LYS A 72 -2.11 13.27 -4.00
N CYS A 73 -2.04 14.10 -5.05
CA CYS A 73 -2.50 13.72 -6.39
C CYS A 73 -1.77 12.48 -6.93
N HIS A 74 -0.45 12.43 -6.80
CA HIS A 74 0.34 11.29 -7.29
C HIS A 74 -0.04 10.00 -6.55
N TYR A 75 -0.08 10.03 -5.21
CA TYR A 75 -0.52 8.88 -4.43
C TYR A 75 -1.97 8.49 -4.74
N MET A 76 -2.86 9.46 -4.92
CA MET A 76 -4.25 9.22 -5.28
C MET A 76 -4.37 8.54 -6.64
N TYR A 77 -3.59 8.97 -7.64
CA TYR A 77 -3.56 8.37 -8.96
C TYR A 77 -3.25 6.86 -8.90
N TYR A 78 -2.18 6.48 -8.19
CA TYR A 78 -1.78 5.07 -8.08
C TYR A 78 -2.74 4.24 -7.21
N TRP A 79 -3.32 4.84 -6.19
CA TRP A 79 -4.32 4.18 -5.34
C TRP A 79 -5.62 3.93 -6.10
N ILE A 80 -6.20 4.97 -6.70
CA ILE A 80 -7.43 4.88 -7.50
C ILE A 80 -7.24 3.91 -8.64
N GLY A 81 -6.13 3.99 -9.38
CA GLY A 81 -5.91 3.09 -10.49
C GLY A 81 -5.84 1.62 -10.06
N SER A 82 -5.42 1.29 -8.82
CA SER A 82 -5.50 -0.10 -8.30
C SER A 82 -6.94 -0.60 -8.09
N ILE A 83 -7.89 0.32 -7.90
CA ILE A 83 -9.32 0.02 -7.86
C ILE A 83 -9.82 -0.12 -9.30
N LEU A 84 -9.48 0.83 -10.18
CA LEU A 84 -9.87 0.80 -11.59
C LEU A 84 -9.38 -0.44 -12.33
N LEU A 85 -8.21 -0.98 -12.01
CA LEU A 85 -7.71 -2.23 -12.60
C LEU A 85 -8.68 -3.40 -12.38
N LYS A 86 -9.44 -3.42 -11.27
CA LYS A 86 -10.45 -4.44 -10.99
C LYS A 86 -11.76 -4.20 -11.71
N MET A 87 -12.11 -2.92 -11.86
CA MET A 87 -13.31 -2.50 -12.59
C MET A 87 -13.13 -2.67 -14.11
N SER A 88 -11.90 -2.55 -14.61
CA SER A 88 -11.56 -2.56 -16.03
C SER A 88 -11.42 -3.99 -16.57
N LYS A 89 -12.54 -4.65 -16.82
CA LYS A 89 -12.60 -6.01 -17.41
C LYS A 89 -12.07 -6.09 -18.85
N GLU A 90 -12.02 -4.96 -19.56
CA GLU A 90 -11.50 -4.83 -20.93
C GLU A 90 -10.32 -3.85 -21.00
N GLU A 91 -9.48 -3.97 -22.03
CA GLU A 91 -8.22 -3.21 -22.14
C GLU A 91 -8.42 -1.68 -22.24
N ASN A 92 -9.46 -1.24 -22.96
CA ASN A 92 -9.75 0.19 -23.16
C ASN A 92 -10.57 0.81 -22.02
N SER A 93 -11.15 0.01 -21.14
CA SER A 93 -12.04 0.49 -20.08
C SER A 93 -11.31 1.33 -19.03
N PHE A 94 -10.03 1.09 -18.79
CA PHE A 94 -9.22 1.86 -17.83
C PHE A 94 -9.04 3.31 -18.24
N SER A 95 -8.72 3.53 -19.51
CA SER A 95 -8.52 4.85 -20.09
C SER A 95 -9.81 5.68 -20.00
N ASN A 96 -10.96 5.05 -20.24
CA ASN A 96 -12.28 5.66 -20.10
C ASN A 96 -12.64 5.95 -18.63
N LEU A 97 -12.32 5.04 -17.71
CA LEU A 97 -12.53 5.24 -16.28
C LEU A 97 -11.69 6.42 -15.75
N ILE A 98 -10.42 6.54 -16.15
CA ILE A 98 -9.58 7.70 -15.82
C ILE A 98 -10.18 9.00 -16.37
N GLU A 99 -10.73 8.98 -17.59
CA GLU A 99 -11.39 10.14 -18.18
C GLU A 99 -12.65 10.55 -17.41
N ILE A 100 -13.49 9.60 -17.00
CA ILE A 100 -14.67 9.86 -16.16
C ILE A 100 -14.24 10.53 -14.85
N LEU A 101 -13.19 10.02 -14.20
CA LEU A 101 -12.68 10.59 -12.95
C LEU A 101 -12.09 11.99 -13.12
N ASN A 102 -11.33 12.22 -14.20
CA ASN A 102 -10.77 13.55 -14.49
C ASN A 102 -11.85 14.59 -14.72
N ASN A 103 -12.95 14.23 -15.39
CA ASN A 103 -14.09 15.12 -15.56
C ASN A 103 -14.75 15.41 -14.20
N GLY A 104 -14.99 14.38 -13.39
CA GLY A 104 -15.52 14.56 -12.03
C GLY A 104 -14.64 15.45 -11.15
N LEU A 105 -13.31 15.28 -11.21
CA LEU A 105 -12.35 16.13 -10.50
C LEU A 105 -12.47 17.60 -10.94
N LYS A 106 -12.62 17.86 -12.24
CA LYS A 106 -12.81 19.23 -12.76
C LYS A 106 -14.11 19.85 -12.26
N ASP A 107 -15.18 19.07 -12.17
CA ASP A 107 -16.50 19.56 -11.76
C ASP A 107 -16.52 19.98 -10.28
N ILE A 108 -15.84 19.21 -9.42
CA ILE A 108 -15.79 19.44 -7.96
C ILE A 108 -14.65 20.39 -7.53
N SER A 109 -13.68 20.68 -8.40
CA SER A 109 -12.53 21.54 -8.05
C SER A 109 -12.93 23.02 -8.03
N GLY A 110 -12.98 23.61 -6.83
CA GLY A 110 -13.10 25.06 -6.67
C GLY A 110 -11.85 25.83 -7.11
N THR A 111 -11.97 27.14 -7.33
CA THR A 111 -10.91 28.00 -7.92
C THR A 111 -9.55 27.90 -7.22
N ASN A 112 -9.53 27.74 -5.89
CA ASN A 112 -8.30 27.68 -5.07
C ASN A 112 -8.07 26.29 -4.43
N LYS A 113 -8.70 25.25 -5.00
CA LYS A 113 -8.62 23.88 -4.50
C LYS A 113 -7.63 23.07 -5.32
N CYS A 114 -7.12 22.01 -4.71
CA CYS A 114 -6.13 21.12 -5.30
C CYS A 114 -6.65 20.53 -6.60
N LYS A 115 -5.93 20.79 -7.70
CA LYS A 115 -6.29 20.34 -9.04
C LYS A 115 -5.45 19.13 -9.40
N CYS A 116 -6.00 17.93 -9.22
CA CYS A 116 -5.37 16.71 -9.72
C CYS A 116 -5.79 16.45 -11.16
N GLU A 117 -4.83 16.05 -11.98
CA GLU A 117 -5.06 15.52 -13.32
C GLU A 117 -4.41 14.15 -13.41
N PHE A 118 -5.21 13.13 -13.69
CA PHE A 118 -4.75 11.76 -13.80
C PHE A 118 -4.31 11.45 -15.23
N PHE A 119 -3.09 10.93 -15.35
CA PHE A 119 -2.54 10.53 -16.63
C PHE A 119 -3.34 9.38 -17.25
N LYS A 120 -3.92 9.65 -18.42
CA LYS A 120 -4.70 8.70 -19.22
C LYS A 120 -3.76 7.69 -19.90
N ASN A 121 -3.92 6.41 -19.58
CA ASN A 121 -3.15 5.31 -20.17
C ASN A 121 -3.98 4.01 -20.19
N ASN A 122 -3.34 2.89 -20.55
CA ASN A 122 -3.94 1.57 -20.53
C ASN A 122 -3.53 0.78 -19.28
N ASN A 123 -4.26 -0.31 -19.01
CA ASN A 123 -4.01 -1.24 -17.90
C ASN A 123 -2.54 -1.67 -17.77
N LYS A 124 -1.92 -2.05 -18.89
CA LYS A 124 -0.57 -2.60 -18.90
C LYS A 124 0.48 -1.55 -18.50
N ASN A 125 0.36 -0.35 -19.03
CA ASN A 125 1.26 0.75 -18.71
C ASN A 125 1.04 1.22 -17.27
N PHE A 126 -0.21 1.35 -16.84
CA PHE A 126 -0.51 1.70 -15.46
C PHE A 126 0.08 0.71 -14.45
N LYS A 127 -0.09 -0.61 -14.66
CA LYS A 127 0.47 -1.65 -13.78
C LYS A 127 1.99 -1.48 -13.60
N LYS A 128 2.72 -1.29 -14.70
CA LYS A 128 4.17 -1.04 -14.66
C LYS A 128 4.51 0.24 -13.91
N MET A 129 3.81 1.34 -14.22
CA MET A 129 4.03 2.63 -13.56
C MET A 129 3.81 2.52 -12.05
N LYS A 130 2.78 1.79 -11.61
CA LYS A 130 2.47 1.59 -10.19
C LYS A 130 3.58 0.82 -9.48
N ILE A 131 4.04 -0.30 -10.05
CA ILE A 131 5.13 -1.09 -9.48
C ILE A 131 6.38 -0.22 -9.32
N VAL A 132 6.72 0.55 -10.35
CA VAL A 132 7.87 1.46 -10.31
C VAL A 132 7.70 2.55 -9.26
N TYR A 133 6.54 3.21 -9.23
CA TYR A 133 6.28 4.27 -8.25
C TYR A 133 6.38 3.76 -6.81
N ASP A 134 5.73 2.63 -6.50
CA ASP A 134 5.81 2.03 -5.17
C ASP A 134 7.25 1.62 -4.84
N TYR A 135 7.96 0.97 -5.78
CA TYR A 135 9.36 0.59 -5.58
C TYR A 135 10.27 1.80 -5.34
N CYS A 136 10.10 2.90 -6.08
CA CYS A 136 10.87 4.13 -5.89
C CYS A 136 10.66 4.73 -4.49
N LEU A 137 9.41 4.75 -4.00
CA LEU A 137 9.09 5.28 -2.67
C LEU A 137 9.58 4.38 -1.53
N ASP A 138 9.55 3.06 -1.75
CA ASP A 138 9.86 2.08 -0.71
C ASP A 138 11.33 1.62 -0.74
N HIS A 139 12.09 1.98 -1.78
CA HIS A 139 13.44 1.46 -2.07
C HIS A 139 14.36 1.55 -0.86
N GLU A 140 14.43 2.72 -0.23
CA GLU A 140 15.33 2.95 0.90
C GLU A 140 14.90 2.13 2.13
N THR A 141 13.60 2.05 2.41
CA THR A 141 13.07 1.21 3.48
C THR A 141 13.36 -0.27 3.23
N ILE A 142 13.19 -0.74 1.99
CA ILE A 142 13.52 -2.12 1.60
C ILE A 142 15.01 -2.36 1.80
N ARG A 143 15.87 -1.47 1.30
CA ARG A 143 17.34 -1.57 1.41
C ARG A 143 17.78 -1.67 2.87
N GLN A 144 17.27 -0.79 3.73
CA GLN A 144 17.58 -0.82 5.16
C GLN A 144 17.10 -2.10 5.82
N THR A 145 15.88 -2.56 5.50
CA THR A 145 15.32 -3.78 6.06
C THR A 145 16.12 -5.02 5.65
N LEU A 146 16.54 -5.09 4.38
CA LEU A 146 17.41 -6.16 3.89
C LEU A 146 18.76 -6.16 4.60
N ASN A 147 19.39 -4.98 4.75
CA ASN A 147 20.66 -4.86 5.46
C ASN A 147 20.56 -5.35 6.92
N LEU A 148 19.48 -4.99 7.61
CA LEU A 148 19.22 -5.44 8.99
C LEU A 148 19.01 -6.95 9.09
N ASN A 149 18.45 -7.56 8.05
CA ASN A 149 18.17 -9.00 7.97
C ASN A 149 19.28 -9.80 7.28
N ASN A 150 20.49 -9.25 7.13
CA ASN A 150 21.61 -9.91 6.42
C ASN A 150 21.23 -10.37 5.00
N ASN A 151 20.40 -9.59 4.30
CA ASN A 151 19.82 -9.88 2.99
C ASN A 151 19.00 -11.17 2.92
N LEU A 152 18.47 -11.64 4.06
CA LEU A 152 17.53 -12.75 4.11
C LEU A 152 16.08 -12.24 4.02
N CYS A 153 15.25 -13.01 3.33
CA CYS A 153 13.83 -12.74 3.14
C CYS A 153 13.02 -14.03 3.04
N ASP A 154 11.69 -13.94 3.17
CA ASP A 154 10.81 -15.05 2.81
C ASP A 154 10.56 -15.11 1.30
N SER A 155 9.99 -16.23 0.83
CA SER A 155 9.77 -16.47 -0.60
C SER A 155 8.75 -15.51 -1.23
N VAL A 156 7.77 -15.03 -0.46
CA VAL A 156 6.74 -14.10 -0.94
C VAL A 156 7.37 -12.73 -1.18
N PHE A 157 8.13 -12.23 -0.20
CA PHE A 157 8.84 -10.96 -0.33
C PHE A 157 9.90 -11.03 -1.42
N LYS A 158 10.62 -12.15 -1.55
CA LYS A 158 11.59 -12.35 -2.63
C LYS A 158 10.95 -12.18 -4.00
N ALA A 159 9.82 -12.84 -4.24
CA ALA A 159 9.14 -12.80 -5.52
C ALA A 159 8.61 -11.38 -5.84
N TYR A 160 8.05 -10.68 -4.84
CA TYR A 160 7.68 -9.26 -4.95
C TYR A 160 8.89 -8.37 -5.30
N LEU A 161 10.02 -8.56 -4.63
CA LEU A 161 11.23 -7.77 -4.85
C LEU A 161 11.81 -8.00 -6.24
N GLU A 162 11.88 -9.26 -6.69
CA GLU A 162 12.37 -9.62 -8.02
C GLU A 162 11.49 -9.03 -9.14
N GLU A 163 10.17 -9.05 -8.97
CA GLU A 163 9.24 -8.42 -9.89
C GLU A 163 9.41 -6.90 -9.94
N SER A 164 9.50 -6.26 -8.77
CA SER A 164 9.65 -4.80 -8.65
C SER A 164 10.95 -4.32 -9.28
N VAL A 165 12.07 -5.00 -8.97
CA VAL A 165 13.39 -4.71 -9.53
C VAL A 165 13.40 -4.91 -11.04
N SER A 166 12.88 -6.04 -11.53
CA SER A 166 12.85 -6.34 -12.96
C SER A 166 12.00 -5.32 -13.74
N THR A 167 10.85 -4.94 -13.20
CA THR A 167 9.97 -3.93 -13.80
C THR A 167 10.62 -2.55 -13.81
N TYR A 168 11.26 -2.15 -12.71
CA TYR A 168 12.03 -0.91 -12.63
C TYR A 168 13.15 -0.86 -13.67
N GLU A 169 13.97 -1.90 -13.77
CA GLU A 169 15.07 -1.95 -14.74
C GLU A 169 14.58 -1.79 -16.19
N ASN A 170 13.46 -2.44 -16.54
CA ASN A 170 12.85 -2.33 -17.86
C ASN A 170 12.31 -0.92 -18.14
N VAL A 171 11.57 -0.36 -17.19
CA VAL A 171 10.99 0.98 -17.30
C VAL A 171 12.08 2.05 -17.34
N TYR A 172 13.08 1.97 -16.47
CA TYR A 172 14.23 2.87 -16.46
C TYR A 172 14.96 2.83 -17.82
N GLY A 173 15.23 1.62 -18.34
CA GLY A 173 15.83 1.46 -19.67
C GLY A 173 15.00 2.07 -20.80
N ASN A 174 13.68 1.84 -20.80
CA ASN A 174 12.77 2.43 -21.78
C ASN A 174 12.73 3.97 -21.69
N CYS A 175 12.62 4.51 -20.48
CA CYS A 175 12.56 5.95 -20.28
C CYS A 175 13.86 6.65 -20.68
N ASN A 176 15.00 5.98 -20.57
CA ASN A 176 16.30 6.52 -20.98
C ASN A 176 16.71 6.12 -22.41
N SER A 177 15.80 5.54 -23.20
CA SER A 177 16.04 5.20 -24.61
C SER A 177 15.80 6.40 -25.54
N ASP A 178 16.17 6.25 -26.82
CA ASP A 178 15.96 7.27 -27.86
C ASP A 178 14.48 7.59 -28.12
N LYS A 179 13.59 6.65 -27.78
CA LYS A 179 12.13 6.76 -28.00
C LYS A 179 11.39 6.30 -26.74
N PRO A 180 11.37 7.14 -25.69
CA PRO A 180 10.70 6.78 -24.43
C PRO A 180 9.18 6.69 -24.63
N GLU A 181 8.56 5.80 -23.88
CA GLU A 181 7.10 5.70 -23.83
C GLU A 181 6.48 6.94 -23.15
N PRO A 182 5.23 7.32 -23.47
CA PRO A 182 4.60 8.52 -22.91
C PRO A 182 4.49 8.53 -21.38
N TYR A 183 4.41 7.37 -20.74
CA TYR A 183 4.32 7.27 -19.29
C TYR A 183 5.60 7.70 -18.55
N CYS A 184 6.73 7.80 -19.26
CA CYS A 184 8.01 8.15 -18.66
C CYS A 184 8.04 9.59 -18.14
N ASP A 185 7.41 10.53 -18.85
CA ASP A 185 7.33 11.92 -18.41
C ASP A 185 6.51 12.04 -17.14
N GLU A 186 5.48 11.21 -17.01
CA GLU A 186 4.66 11.18 -15.80
C GLU A 186 5.43 10.62 -14.60
N LEU A 187 6.17 9.52 -14.78
CA LEU A 187 7.02 8.95 -13.73
C LEU A 187 8.10 9.93 -13.26
N ARG A 188 8.71 10.70 -14.18
CA ARG A 188 9.70 11.73 -13.82
C ARG A 188 9.10 12.87 -13.00
N LYS A 189 7.83 13.22 -13.21
CA LYS A 189 7.13 14.20 -12.36
C LYS A 189 6.81 13.61 -10.98
N HIS A 190 6.41 12.34 -10.95
CA HIS A 190 5.93 11.68 -9.72
C HIS A 190 7.07 11.29 -8.77
N VAL A 191 8.19 10.78 -9.30
CA VAL A 191 9.34 10.27 -8.56
C VAL A 191 10.66 10.69 -9.23
N PRO A 192 10.96 12.00 -9.30
CA PRO A 192 12.10 12.53 -10.06
C PRO A 192 13.43 11.89 -9.66
N ASP A 193 13.68 11.74 -8.36
CA ASP A 193 14.95 11.21 -7.84
C ASP A 193 15.24 9.79 -8.31
N CYS A 194 14.19 9.00 -8.54
CA CYS A 194 14.26 7.62 -9.01
C CYS A 194 14.74 7.49 -10.47
N PHE A 195 14.63 8.58 -11.24
CA PHE A 195 15.03 8.66 -12.65
C PHE A 195 16.27 9.54 -12.84
N ASN A 196 16.49 10.53 -11.97
CA ASN A 196 17.71 11.33 -11.93
C ASN A 196 18.95 10.46 -11.65
N SER A 197 18.80 9.51 -10.73
CA SER A 197 19.83 8.52 -10.42
C SER A 197 19.24 7.13 -10.45
N LYS A 198 19.90 6.21 -11.16
CA LYS A 198 19.46 4.81 -11.20
C LYS A 198 19.58 4.21 -9.79
N LEU A 199 18.49 3.64 -9.30
CA LEU A 199 18.46 2.97 -8.00
C LEU A 199 19.34 1.71 -8.00
N SER A 200 19.92 1.39 -6.85
CA SER A 200 20.70 0.16 -6.69
C SER A 200 19.81 -1.07 -6.80
N ASN A 201 20.27 -2.08 -7.54
CA ASN A 201 19.56 -3.35 -7.69
C ASN A 201 19.57 -4.12 -6.36
N LEU A 202 18.40 -4.26 -5.73
CA LEU A 202 18.23 -4.95 -4.46
C LEU A 202 17.94 -6.43 -4.68
N LYS A 203 18.53 -7.31 -3.86
CA LYS A 203 18.33 -8.76 -3.92
C LYS A 203 18.31 -9.34 -2.52
N CYS A 204 17.66 -10.49 -2.38
CA CYS A 204 17.66 -11.22 -1.13
C CYS A 204 17.69 -12.75 -1.35
N ASN A 205 18.21 -13.45 -0.36
CA ASN A 205 18.25 -14.91 -0.31
C ASN A 205 17.14 -15.40 0.61
N ILE A 206 16.62 -16.59 0.33
CA ILE A 206 15.63 -17.19 1.22
C ILE A 206 16.34 -17.57 2.51
N GLY A 207 15.86 -17.07 3.65
CA GLY A 207 16.37 -17.46 4.95
C GLY A 207 15.86 -18.85 5.33
N ASP A 208 16.75 -19.74 5.75
CA ASP A 208 16.35 -20.98 6.42
C ASP A 208 15.88 -20.66 7.85
N THR A 209 14.80 -21.31 8.28
CA THR A 209 14.28 -21.26 9.66
C THR A 209 15.24 -21.93 10.66
N SER A 210 16.49 -21.47 10.75
CA SER A 210 17.38 -21.84 11.84
C SER A 210 17.22 -20.82 12.97
N GLU A 211 16.95 -21.34 14.17
CA GLU A 211 16.68 -20.57 15.38
C GLU A 211 17.81 -19.58 15.67
N GLN A 212 17.59 -18.30 15.35
CA GLN A 212 18.28 -17.22 16.04
C GLN A 212 17.22 -16.39 16.77
N ASN A 213 17.20 -16.57 18.09
CA ASN A 213 16.42 -15.77 19.03
C ASN A 213 16.94 -14.32 19.00
N GLY A 214 16.37 -13.50 18.13
CA GLY A 214 16.56 -12.06 18.09
C GLY A 214 15.20 -11.36 18.08
N LEU A 215 14.63 -11.14 19.27
CA LEU A 215 13.46 -10.27 19.43
C LEU A 215 13.92 -8.82 19.29
N PHE A 216 13.67 -8.19 18.14
CA PHE A 216 13.92 -6.75 17.95
C PHE A 216 12.59 -5.99 17.93
N ILE A 217 12.28 -5.31 19.03
CA ILE A 217 11.16 -4.38 19.11
C ILE A 217 11.62 -3.06 18.47
N LEU A 218 11.04 -2.71 17.32
CA LEU A 218 11.23 -1.39 16.73
C LEU A 218 10.32 -0.40 17.45
N SER A 219 10.83 0.18 18.54
CA SER A 219 10.25 1.37 19.16
C SER A 219 11.24 2.51 19.03
N SER A 220 10.86 3.53 18.27
CA SER A 220 11.43 4.87 18.34
C SER A 220 11.30 5.39 19.77
N ASP A 221 12.41 5.43 20.52
CA ASP A 221 12.89 6.58 21.30
C ASP A 221 13.84 6.18 22.44
N LEU A 222 14.93 6.97 22.54
CA LEU A 222 15.84 7.20 23.68
C LEU A 222 16.89 6.12 24.08
N ILE A 223 18.14 6.47 23.81
CA ILE A 223 19.36 5.88 24.42
C ILE A 223 19.41 6.28 25.90
N VAL A 224 19.47 5.30 26.81
CA VAL A 224 19.98 5.51 28.18
C VAL A 224 20.98 4.40 28.53
N GLU A 225 22.21 4.84 28.77
CA GLU A 225 23.39 4.09 29.19
C GLU A 225 23.18 3.41 30.56
N ARG A 226 23.54 2.12 30.66
CA ARG A 226 23.44 1.34 31.91
C ARG A 226 24.74 1.49 32.73
N ARG A 227 24.68 2.22 33.86
CA ARG A 227 25.66 2.09 34.96
C ARG A 227 25.10 1.20 36.07
N THR A 228 25.91 0.25 36.51
CA THR A 228 25.72 -0.60 37.68
C THR A 228 26.05 0.14 38.97
N THR A 229 25.14 0.13 39.95
CA THR A 229 25.50 0.22 41.38
C THR A 229 24.47 -0.51 42.25
N LYS A 230 24.95 -1.44 43.07
CA LYS A 230 24.25 -2.01 44.22
C LYS A 230 24.06 -0.91 45.28
N ASN A 231 22.90 -0.86 45.95
CA ASN A 231 22.76 -1.12 47.39
C ASN A 231 21.31 -0.93 47.86
N MET A 232 20.92 -1.84 48.75
CA MET A 232 19.60 -2.01 49.36
C MET A 232 19.37 -0.99 50.49
N SER A 233 18.18 -0.38 50.52
CA SER A 233 17.60 0.17 51.76
C SER A 233 16.13 -0.25 51.85
N THR A 234 15.80 -1.01 52.88
CA THR A 234 14.48 -1.56 53.20
C THR A 234 13.45 -0.44 53.41
N PHE A 235 12.49 -0.32 52.49
CA PHE A 235 11.35 0.60 52.59
C PHE A 235 10.07 -0.19 52.95
N ASN A 236 9.38 0.21 54.01
CA ASN A 236 8.17 -0.46 54.48
C ASN A 236 7.00 -0.28 53.49
N PHE A 237 6.55 -1.40 52.92
CA PHE A 237 5.59 -1.49 51.81
C PHE A 237 4.15 -1.03 52.13
N SER A 238 3.80 -0.97 53.42
CA SER A 238 2.40 -0.83 53.89
C SER A 238 1.83 0.59 53.76
N HIS A 239 2.64 1.64 53.92
CA HIS A 239 2.18 3.03 53.84
C HIS A 239 2.04 3.53 52.39
N ILE A 240 2.87 3.03 51.48
CA ILE A 240 2.85 3.37 50.05
C ILE A 240 1.62 2.75 49.37
N PHE A 241 1.28 1.51 49.75
CA PHE A 241 0.15 0.78 49.17
C PHE A 241 -1.18 1.49 49.44
N MET A 242 -1.38 2.04 50.64
CA MET A 242 -2.62 2.74 50.99
C MET A 242 -2.78 4.09 50.28
N SER A 243 -1.68 4.81 49.99
CA SER A 243 -1.75 6.12 49.33
C SER A 243 -1.94 6.04 47.81
N VAL A 244 -1.55 4.94 47.17
CA VAL A 244 -1.57 4.79 45.70
C VAL A 244 -2.77 3.97 45.23
N THR A 245 -3.22 2.99 46.01
CA THR A 245 -4.29 2.07 45.56
C THR A 245 -5.69 2.68 45.65
N ILE A 246 -5.97 3.47 46.69
CA ILE A 246 -7.31 4.05 46.93
C ILE A 246 -7.72 5.03 45.80
N PRO A 247 -6.86 5.95 45.31
CA PRO A 247 -7.20 6.81 44.18
C PRO A 247 -7.39 6.03 42.87
N LEU A 248 -6.56 5.00 42.62
CA LEU A 248 -6.65 4.17 41.41
C LEU A 248 -7.96 3.39 41.34
N VAL A 249 -8.42 2.82 42.46
CA VAL A 249 -9.70 2.11 42.51
C VAL A 249 -10.87 3.08 42.29
N GLY A 250 -10.81 4.28 42.86
CA GLY A 250 -11.81 5.32 42.64
C GLY A 250 -11.92 5.74 41.17
N VAL A 251 -10.79 5.97 40.50
CA VAL A 251 -10.76 6.31 39.07
C VAL A 251 -11.32 5.16 38.22
N VAL A 252 -10.95 3.91 38.51
CA VAL A 252 -11.47 2.74 37.79
C VAL A 252 -12.99 2.58 37.97
N PHE A 253 -13.51 2.83 39.19
CA PHE A 253 -14.95 2.81 39.44
C PHE A 253 -15.69 3.92 38.69
N ILE A 254 -15.17 5.15 38.70
CA ILE A 254 -15.75 6.28 37.95
C ILE A 254 -15.72 5.98 36.44
N CYS A 255 -14.60 5.47 35.91
CA CYS A 255 -14.50 5.04 34.51
C CYS A 255 -15.50 3.91 34.18
N PHE A 256 -15.72 2.96 35.07
CA PHE A 256 -16.67 1.86 34.87
C PHE A 256 -18.13 2.38 34.81
N PHE A 257 -18.50 3.31 35.69
CA PHE A 257 -19.81 3.95 35.64
C PHE A 257 -19.98 4.83 34.40
N LEU A 258 -18.99 5.64 34.04
CA LEU A 258 -19.02 6.44 32.81
C LEU A 258 -19.07 5.56 31.55
N TYR A 259 -18.38 4.42 31.53
CA TYR A 259 -18.47 3.43 30.47
C TYR A 259 -19.86 2.80 30.35
N LYS A 260 -20.56 2.59 31.48
CA LYS A 260 -21.92 2.01 31.51
C LYS A 260 -23.01 3.02 31.12
N PHE A 261 -22.78 4.32 31.34
CA PHE A 261 -23.79 5.37 31.10
C PHE A 261 -23.54 6.26 29.87
N THR A 262 -22.37 6.17 29.23
CA THR A 262 -22.10 6.90 27.98
C THR A 262 -22.31 5.96 26.78
N PRO A 263 -23.25 6.21 25.86
CA PRO A 263 -23.56 5.32 24.74
C PRO A 263 -22.52 5.39 23.61
N LEU A 264 -21.23 5.46 23.94
CA LEU A 264 -20.12 5.53 22.96
C LEU A 264 -19.60 4.15 22.53
N VAL A 265 -19.90 3.09 23.29
CA VAL A 265 -19.44 1.71 22.99
C VAL A 265 -19.98 1.18 21.65
N PRO A 266 -21.25 1.37 21.27
CA PRO A 266 -21.75 0.95 19.96
C PRO A 266 -21.11 1.73 18.80
N TRP A 267 -20.85 3.03 19.01
CA TRP A 267 -20.27 3.90 17.98
C TRP A 267 -18.78 3.60 17.72
N ILE A 268 -18.00 3.39 18.79
CA ILE A 268 -16.59 2.99 18.69
C ILE A 268 -16.46 1.60 18.07
N LYS A 269 -17.33 0.64 18.43
CA LYS A 269 -17.33 -0.69 17.80
C LYS A 269 -17.71 -0.62 16.32
N MET A 270 -18.69 0.20 15.94
CA MET A 270 -19.08 0.38 14.54
C MET A 270 -17.96 1.00 13.70
N HIS A 271 -17.27 2.02 14.23
CA HIS A 271 -16.17 2.68 13.53
C HIS A 271 -14.91 1.78 13.43
N LEU A 272 -14.63 0.96 14.44
CA LEU A 272 -13.51 0.00 14.42
C LEU A 272 -13.78 -1.19 13.49
N LEU A 273 -15.02 -1.69 13.41
CA LEU A 273 -15.39 -2.78 12.50
C LEU A 273 -15.34 -2.33 11.04
N ARG A 274 -15.82 -1.12 10.72
CA ARG A 274 -15.75 -0.54 9.37
C ARG A 274 -14.30 -0.28 8.93
N LYS A 275 -13.46 0.23 9.85
CA LYS A 275 -12.01 0.47 9.62
C LYS A 275 -11.23 -0.83 9.37
N LYS A 276 -11.61 -1.92 10.05
CA LYS A 276 -10.95 -3.23 9.89
C LYS A 276 -11.31 -3.90 8.56
N SER A 277 -12.54 -3.70 8.05
CA SER A 277 -12.95 -4.26 6.76
C SER A 277 -12.23 -3.63 5.57
N ILE A 278 -12.10 -2.30 5.55
CA ILE A 278 -11.48 -1.57 4.41
C ILE A 278 -9.95 -1.83 4.35
N ARG A 279 -9.26 -1.82 5.50
CA ARG A 279 -7.82 -2.11 5.55
C ARG A 279 -7.51 -3.55 5.13
N ARG A 280 -8.33 -4.52 5.56
CA ARG A 280 -8.21 -5.91 5.11
C ARG A 280 -8.39 -6.01 3.59
N ASN A 281 -9.41 -5.34 3.04
CA ASN A 281 -9.62 -5.35 1.60
C ASN A 281 -8.42 -4.77 0.85
N LEU A 282 -7.80 -3.66 1.29
CA LEU A 282 -6.67 -3.06 0.57
C LEU A 282 -5.35 -3.87 0.65
N ASP A 283 -5.10 -4.50 1.79
CA ASP A 283 -3.96 -5.42 1.99
C ASP A 283 -4.19 -6.74 1.22
N ASP A 284 -5.42 -7.28 1.26
CA ASP A 284 -5.82 -8.48 0.51
C ASP A 284 -5.79 -8.20 -1.00
N ILE A 285 -6.20 -7.01 -1.45
CA ILE A 285 -6.12 -6.55 -2.85
C ILE A 285 -4.68 -6.63 -3.37
N ASN A 286 -3.71 -6.04 -2.66
CA ASN A 286 -2.32 -6.05 -3.13
C ASN A 286 -1.71 -7.45 -3.05
N ILE A 287 -2.01 -8.22 -2.01
CA ILE A 287 -1.52 -9.61 -1.89
C ILE A 287 -2.16 -10.50 -2.97
N GLN A 288 -3.42 -10.27 -3.31
CA GLN A 288 -4.13 -11.04 -4.31
C GLN A 288 -3.69 -10.68 -5.73
N ASP A 289 -3.47 -9.40 -6.04
CA ASP A 289 -2.87 -8.97 -7.31
C ASP A 289 -1.46 -9.57 -7.49
N ILE A 290 -0.63 -9.55 -6.44
CA ILE A 290 0.70 -10.21 -6.41
C ILE A 290 0.55 -11.73 -6.62
N ARG A 291 -0.44 -12.37 -5.97
CA ARG A 291 -0.63 -13.83 -6.06
C ARG A 291 -1.21 -14.27 -7.41
N GLU A 292 -2.08 -13.48 -8.00
CA GLU A 292 -2.69 -13.73 -9.31
C GLU A 292 -1.66 -13.55 -10.43
N ASP A 293 -0.82 -12.50 -10.38
CA ASP A 293 0.30 -12.34 -11.34
C ASP A 293 1.31 -13.48 -11.22
N MET A 294 1.66 -13.90 -10.00
CA MET A 294 2.52 -15.07 -9.77
C MET A 294 1.91 -16.37 -10.30
N TYR A 295 0.58 -16.55 -10.20
CA TYR A 295 -0.11 -17.72 -10.72
C TYR A 295 -0.11 -17.75 -12.26
N GLU A 296 -0.38 -16.62 -12.92
CA GLU A 296 -0.33 -16.51 -14.38
C GLU A 296 1.09 -16.69 -14.94
N LYS A 297 2.09 -16.14 -14.25
CA LYS A 297 3.52 -16.31 -14.60
C LYS A 297 4.00 -17.74 -14.36
N GLY A 298 3.51 -18.41 -13.32
CA GLY A 298 3.75 -19.83 -13.10
C GLY A 298 3.17 -20.71 -14.22
N LYS A 299 1.95 -20.39 -14.68
CA LYS A 299 1.26 -21.10 -15.75
C LYS A 299 1.95 -20.96 -17.12
N SER A 300 2.33 -19.74 -17.50
CA SER A 300 3.03 -19.48 -18.78
C SER A 300 4.41 -20.16 -18.86
N ASN A 301 5.15 -20.20 -17.75
CA ASN A 301 6.41 -20.94 -17.66
C ASN A 301 6.20 -22.47 -17.77
N LEU A 302 5.06 -22.99 -17.30
CA LEU A 302 4.71 -24.41 -17.41
C LEU A 302 4.32 -24.80 -18.84
N GLU A 303 3.57 -23.95 -19.53
CA GLU A 303 3.18 -24.15 -20.94
C GLU A 303 4.40 -24.06 -21.88
N SER A 304 5.35 -23.16 -21.63
CA SER A 304 6.60 -23.09 -22.40
C SER A 304 7.50 -24.32 -22.26
N LYS A 305 7.44 -25.02 -21.10
CA LYS A 305 8.16 -26.28 -20.86
C LYS A 305 7.51 -27.48 -21.54
N GLN A 306 6.20 -27.43 -21.83
CA GLN A 306 5.47 -28.53 -22.46
C GLN A 306 5.60 -28.58 -23.98
N LEU A 307 6.13 -27.54 -24.64
CA LEU A 307 6.25 -27.48 -26.11
C LEU A 307 7.55 -28.05 -26.71
N ASN A 308 8.42 -28.72 -25.92
CA ASN A 308 9.68 -29.30 -26.40
C ASN A 308 9.74 -30.84 -26.38
N VAL A 309 8.61 -31.54 -26.33
CA VAL A 309 8.59 -33.01 -26.48
C VAL A 309 8.47 -33.36 -27.97
N VAL A 310 9.62 -33.44 -28.65
CA VAL A 310 9.71 -33.97 -30.02
C VAL A 310 9.42 -35.47 -29.98
N TYR A 311 8.30 -35.88 -30.57
CA TYR A 311 7.90 -37.27 -30.73
C TYR A 311 8.64 -37.88 -31.93
N HIS A 312 9.50 -38.87 -31.71
CA HIS A 312 10.12 -39.68 -32.77
C HIS A 312 9.36 -41.02 -32.91
N PRO A 313 8.62 -41.26 -33.99
CA PRO A 313 8.02 -42.57 -34.23
C PRO A 313 9.08 -43.55 -34.76
N GLY A 314 9.22 -44.68 -34.06
CA GLY A 314 10.10 -45.79 -34.44
C GLY A 314 9.63 -46.47 -35.74
N ARG A 315 10.56 -46.59 -36.69
CA ARG A 315 10.37 -47.25 -37.98
C ARG A 315 10.55 -48.76 -37.79
N ASN A 316 9.46 -49.54 -37.92
CA ASN A 316 9.52 -50.99 -38.01
C ASN A 316 10.10 -51.40 -39.37
N SER A 317 11.16 -52.21 -39.36
CA SER A 317 11.72 -52.89 -40.52
C SER A 317 11.02 -54.23 -40.73
N LEU A 318 10.21 -54.31 -41.79
CA LEU A 318 9.94 -55.58 -42.48
C LEU A 318 11.03 -55.74 -43.54
N TYR A 319 11.82 -56.81 -43.42
CA TYR A 319 12.24 -57.79 -44.43
C TYR A 319 13.34 -58.66 -43.83
#